data_AF-A0A2Y9A0I5-F1
#
_entry.id   AF-A0A2Y9A0I5-F1
#
_cell.length_a   1.000
_cell.length_b   1.000
_cell.length_c   1.000
_cell.angle_alpha   90.00
_cell.angle_beta   90.00
_cell.angle_gamma   90.00
#
_symmetry.space_group_name_H-M   'P 1'
#
loop_
_entity.id
_entity.type
_entity.pdbx_description
1 polymer ?
#
loop_
_entity_poly.entity_id
_entity_poly.type
_entity_poly.pdbx_seq_one_letter_code
_entity_poly.pdbx_strand_id
1 'polypeptide(L)'
;MRSLLAAILILLAAPATATQDAWPALFDVAGVSADDVLNIRAAPTAASEIVGTVAPDAVDIEVIRPNEALTWGLVNTAEGTGWVSLAFLQRQPGQWTGAYPPVQQCFGTEPFWSIDIDDRAATFSTPDTSIQGQVIARMASANRRDRHGLRIALPEGRWIDGVISWETCSDFMSDREYGLTFDALGTDGVLSGCCSLGR
;
A
#
# COMPACT_ATOMS: atom_id res chain seq x y z
N MET A 1 30.26 27.85 -26.48
CA MET A 1 28.85 28.25 -26.23
C MET A 1 27.84 27.17 -26.57
N ARG A 2 27.77 26.64 -27.81
CA ARG A 2 26.81 25.57 -28.18
C ARG A 2 26.91 24.29 -27.33
N SER A 3 28.13 23.82 -27.04
CA SER A 3 28.35 22.65 -26.19
C SER A 3 28.02 22.89 -24.71
N LEU A 4 28.12 24.15 -24.26
CA LEU A 4 27.75 24.57 -22.90
C LEU A 4 26.21 24.63 -22.75
N LEU A 5 25.52 25.14 -23.77
CA LEU A 5 24.05 25.16 -23.85
C LEU A 5 23.46 23.74 -23.90
N ALA A 6 24.08 22.83 -24.64
CA ALA A 6 23.64 21.43 -24.70
C ALA A 6 23.81 20.71 -23.34
N ALA A 7 24.92 20.94 -22.63
CA ALA A 7 25.14 20.38 -21.30
C ALA A 7 24.13 20.94 -20.26
N ILE A 8 23.84 22.24 -20.31
CA ILE A 8 22.84 22.88 -19.44
C ILE A 8 21.43 22.34 -19.72
N LEU A 9 21.06 22.11 -20.99
CA LEU A 9 19.77 21.53 -21.38
C LEU A 9 19.61 20.07 -20.91
N ILE A 10 20.68 19.27 -20.90
CA ILE A 10 20.66 17.89 -20.37
C ILE A 10 20.52 17.88 -18.83
N LEU A 11 21.17 18.83 -18.13
CA LEU A 11 21.06 18.99 -16.68
C LEU A 11 19.68 19.49 -16.22
N LEU A 12 18.97 20.25 -17.07
CA LEU A 12 17.62 20.74 -16.78
C LEU A 12 16.52 19.68 -16.95
N ALA A 13 16.79 18.58 -17.67
CA ALA A 13 15.83 17.49 -17.91
C ALA A 13 15.94 16.32 -16.90
N ALA A 14 16.99 16.29 -16.08
CA ALA A 14 17.23 15.24 -15.08
C ALA A 14 16.23 15.14 -13.90
N PRO A 15 15.48 16.18 -13.45
CA PRO A 15 14.59 16.00 -12.31
C PRO A 15 13.37 15.12 -12.61
N ALA A 16 13.02 14.89 -13.89
CA ALA A 16 11.91 14.02 -14.27
C ALA A 16 12.22 12.52 -14.07
N THR A 17 13.50 12.12 -14.02
CA THR A 17 13.92 10.73 -13.79
C THR A 17 14.17 10.41 -12.32
N ALA A 18 13.85 11.33 -11.40
CA ALA A 18 14.05 11.14 -9.95
C ALA A 18 12.79 10.67 -9.20
N THR A 19 11.73 10.32 -9.92
CA THR A 19 10.52 9.72 -9.34
C THR A 19 10.85 8.30 -8.90
N GLN A 20 10.89 8.07 -7.60
CA GLN A 20 11.11 6.75 -7.02
C GLN A 20 9.79 6.01 -6.87
N ASP A 21 9.81 4.69 -7.09
CA ASP A 21 8.68 3.82 -6.79
C ASP A 21 8.43 3.77 -5.29
N ALA A 22 7.17 3.62 -4.93
CA ALA A 22 6.73 3.55 -3.55
C ALA A 22 6.26 2.12 -3.22
N TRP A 23 6.51 1.65 -1.99
CA TRP A 23 6.01 0.35 -1.49
C TRP A 23 5.30 0.48 -0.13
N PRO A 24 4.06 -0.02 0.05
CA PRO A 24 3.38 -0.97 -0.82
C PRO A 24 2.78 -0.32 -2.08
N ALA A 25 2.42 -1.15 -3.05
CA ALA A 25 1.72 -0.72 -4.26
C ALA A 25 0.91 -1.85 -4.90
N LEU A 26 -0.09 -1.46 -5.69
CA LEU A 26 -0.93 -2.34 -6.49
C LEU A 26 -0.28 -2.68 -7.84
N PHE A 27 -0.38 -3.95 -8.21
CA PHE A 27 0.11 -4.51 -9.45
C PHE A 27 -0.96 -5.37 -10.12
N ASP A 28 -0.91 -5.44 -11.44
CA ASP A 28 -1.71 -6.37 -12.23
C ASP A 28 -0.81 -7.48 -12.77
N VAL A 29 -1.34 -8.69 -12.91
CA VAL A 29 -0.60 -9.79 -13.54
C VAL A 29 -0.44 -9.52 -15.03
N ALA A 30 0.78 -9.72 -15.53
CA ALA A 30 1.13 -9.54 -16.92
C ALA A 30 2.08 -10.63 -17.40
N GLY A 31 1.92 -11.08 -18.65
CA GLY A 31 2.84 -12.04 -19.26
C GLY A 31 2.70 -13.48 -18.78
N VAL A 32 1.56 -13.84 -18.17
CA VAL A 32 1.20 -15.23 -17.82
C VAL A 32 0.12 -15.70 -18.79
N SER A 33 0.27 -16.93 -19.32
CA SER A 33 -0.72 -17.51 -20.24
C SER A 33 -2.05 -17.78 -19.54
N ALA A 34 -3.16 -17.73 -20.27
CA ALA A 34 -4.50 -17.94 -19.71
C ALA A 34 -4.74 -19.36 -19.12
N ASP A 35 -3.93 -20.34 -19.53
CA ASP A 35 -3.93 -21.72 -19.03
C ASP A 35 -2.84 -21.99 -17.98
N ASP A 36 -2.14 -20.95 -17.52
CA ASP A 36 -1.08 -21.01 -16.52
C ASP A 36 -1.43 -20.15 -15.28
N VAL A 37 -0.59 -20.23 -14.26
CA VAL A 37 -0.74 -19.48 -13.01
C VAL A 37 0.57 -18.83 -12.58
N LEU A 38 0.46 -17.69 -11.91
CA LEU A 38 1.61 -17.07 -11.27
C LEU A 38 1.78 -17.63 -9.86
N ASN A 39 2.88 -18.35 -9.64
CA ASN A 39 3.16 -18.97 -8.35
C ASN A 39 3.61 -17.95 -7.29
N ILE A 40 3.05 -18.06 -6.09
CA ILE A 40 3.55 -17.44 -4.86
C ILE A 40 4.45 -18.45 -4.17
N ARG A 41 5.65 -18.03 -3.79
CA ARG A 41 6.76 -18.88 -3.34
C ARG A 41 7.14 -18.58 -1.90
N ALA A 42 7.56 -19.60 -1.14
CA ALA A 42 7.99 -19.41 0.25
C ALA A 42 9.24 -18.51 0.40
N ALA A 43 10.09 -18.44 -0.62
CA ALA A 43 11.27 -17.58 -0.67
C ALA A 43 11.37 -16.90 -2.06
N PRO A 44 12.16 -15.82 -2.21
CA PRO A 44 12.32 -15.10 -3.49
C PRO A 44 13.21 -15.88 -4.48
N THR A 45 12.80 -17.09 -4.83
CA THR A 45 13.48 -17.98 -5.78
C THR A 45 12.48 -18.96 -6.40
N ALA A 46 12.68 -19.28 -7.69
CA ALA A 46 11.83 -20.25 -8.39
C ALA A 46 11.98 -21.69 -7.89
N ALA A 47 13.01 -21.98 -7.08
CA ALA A 47 13.26 -23.31 -6.53
C ALA A 47 12.54 -23.58 -5.20
N SER A 48 12.00 -22.56 -4.53
CA SER A 48 11.30 -22.77 -3.26
C SER A 48 9.89 -23.32 -3.47
N GLU A 49 9.33 -23.86 -2.39
CA GLU A 49 7.96 -24.33 -2.32
C GLU A 49 6.95 -23.26 -2.80
N ILE A 50 5.89 -23.74 -3.44
CA ILE A 50 4.74 -22.93 -3.86
C ILE A 50 3.76 -22.92 -2.69
N VAL A 51 3.47 -21.72 -2.16
CA VAL A 51 2.58 -21.50 -1.02
C VAL A 51 1.26 -20.84 -1.41
N GLY A 52 1.08 -20.58 -2.71
CA GLY A 52 -0.12 -19.98 -3.26
C GLY A 52 0.02 -19.75 -4.76
N THR A 53 -1.07 -19.30 -5.38
CA THR A 53 -1.10 -18.96 -6.80
C THR A 53 -1.94 -17.70 -7.02
N VAL A 54 -1.64 -16.98 -8.09
CA VAL A 54 -2.39 -15.82 -8.56
C VAL A 54 -2.86 -16.13 -9.99
N ALA A 55 -4.11 -15.80 -10.28
CA ALA A 55 -4.70 -15.99 -11.61
C ALA A 55 -3.98 -15.15 -12.67
N PRO A 56 -3.92 -15.60 -13.94
CA PRO A 56 -3.17 -14.92 -15.01
C PRO A 56 -3.73 -13.54 -15.38
N ASP A 57 -4.97 -13.23 -15.02
CA ASP A 57 -5.67 -11.97 -15.25
C ASP A 57 -5.96 -11.18 -13.95
N ALA A 58 -5.35 -11.58 -12.83
CA ALA A 58 -5.60 -10.92 -11.56
C ALA A 58 -5.11 -9.46 -11.57
N VAL A 59 -5.91 -8.58 -10.98
CA VAL A 59 -5.64 -7.15 -10.81
C VAL A 59 -5.57 -6.80 -9.32
N ASP A 60 -5.07 -5.61 -9.01
CA ASP A 60 -5.04 -5.06 -7.65
C ASP A 60 -4.24 -5.94 -6.65
N ILE A 61 -3.19 -6.60 -7.12
CA ILE A 61 -2.26 -7.35 -6.27
C ILE A 61 -1.42 -6.38 -5.46
N GLU A 62 -1.66 -6.32 -4.15
CA GLU A 62 -0.83 -5.55 -3.25
C GLU A 62 0.52 -6.25 -3.02
N VAL A 63 1.58 -5.60 -3.51
CA VAL A 63 2.96 -5.97 -3.19
C VAL A 63 3.45 -5.06 -2.07
N ILE A 64 3.75 -5.67 -0.93
CA ILE A 64 4.12 -5.00 0.32
C ILE A 64 5.49 -4.32 0.18
N ARG A 65 6.48 -5.10 -0.28
CA ARG A 65 7.86 -4.64 -0.51
C ARG A 65 8.58 -5.57 -1.49
N PRO A 66 9.61 -5.09 -2.18
CA PRO A 66 10.44 -5.94 -3.03
C PRO A 66 11.57 -6.60 -2.21
N ASN A 67 12.23 -7.59 -2.80
CA ASN A 67 13.55 -8.02 -2.36
C ASN A 67 14.62 -6.99 -2.77
N GLU A 68 15.84 -7.12 -2.24
CA GLU A 68 16.95 -6.18 -2.52
C GLU A 68 17.27 -6.03 -4.01
N ALA A 69 17.08 -7.10 -4.79
CA ALA A 69 17.35 -7.11 -6.23
C ALA A 69 16.18 -6.60 -7.09
N LEU A 70 15.04 -6.23 -6.50
CA LEU A 70 13.82 -5.81 -7.19
C LEU A 70 13.32 -6.82 -8.23
N THR A 71 13.46 -8.11 -7.93
CA THR A 71 13.02 -9.23 -8.79
C THR A 71 11.83 -9.98 -8.22
N TRP A 72 11.60 -9.89 -6.91
CA TRP A 72 10.49 -10.54 -6.21
C TRP A 72 9.77 -9.54 -5.32
N GLY A 73 8.44 -9.64 -5.27
CA GLY A 73 7.57 -8.87 -4.41
C GLY A 73 7.00 -9.74 -3.30
N LEU A 74 7.03 -9.24 -2.06
CA LEU A 74 6.33 -9.86 -0.94
C LEU A 74 4.83 -9.52 -1.03
N VAL A 75 3.98 -10.52 -0.92
CA VAL A 75 2.52 -10.40 -0.93
C VAL A 75 1.94 -11.14 0.28
N ASN A 76 0.77 -10.71 0.76
CA ASN A 76 0.01 -11.48 1.73
C ASN A 76 -0.77 -12.61 1.03
N THR A 77 -0.91 -13.74 1.71
CA THR A 77 -1.74 -14.89 1.32
C THR A 77 -2.83 -15.13 2.37
N ALA A 78 -3.66 -16.16 2.18
CA ALA A 78 -4.63 -16.57 3.20
C ALA A 78 -3.94 -17.00 4.52
N GLU A 79 -2.73 -17.53 4.45
CA GLU A 79 -2.04 -18.19 5.57
C GLU A 79 -0.86 -17.38 6.13
N GLY A 80 -0.42 -16.32 5.47
CA GLY A 80 0.72 -15.51 5.90
C GLY A 80 1.26 -14.62 4.78
N THR A 81 2.57 -14.69 4.53
CA THR A 81 3.24 -13.99 3.42
C THR A 81 3.89 -14.95 2.43
N GLY A 82 4.15 -14.47 1.21
CA GLY A 82 4.91 -15.19 0.20
C GLY A 82 5.49 -14.25 -0.86
N TRP A 83 6.28 -14.81 -1.78
CA TRP A 83 7.03 -14.07 -2.79
C TRP A 83 6.53 -14.38 -4.19
N VAL A 84 6.25 -13.33 -4.96
CA VAL A 84 5.85 -13.42 -6.37
C VAL A 84 6.90 -12.75 -7.25
N SER A 85 7.15 -13.31 -8.44
CA SER A 85 8.12 -12.74 -9.39
C SER A 85 7.58 -11.43 -9.97
N LEU A 86 8.33 -10.33 -9.80
CA LEU A 86 7.98 -9.03 -10.34
C LEU A 86 8.05 -8.99 -11.88
N ALA A 87 8.70 -9.98 -12.51
CA ALA A 87 8.74 -10.09 -13.97
C ALA A 87 7.36 -10.36 -14.59
N PHE A 88 6.41 -10.85 -13.80
CA PHE A 88 5.03 -11.15 -14.22
C PHE A 88 4.01 -10.18 -13.63
N LEU A 89 4.47 -9.05 -13.10
CA LEU A 89 3.64 -8.02 -12.50
C LEU A 89 3.90 -6.67 -13.14
N GLN A 90 2.82 -5.95 -13.42
CA GLN A 90 2.86 -4.58 -13.91
C GLN A 90 2.32 -3.64 -12.83
N ARG A 91 3.16 -2.71 -12.37
CA ARG A 91 2.78 -1.69 -11.38
C ARG A 91 1.67 -0.80 -11.96
N GLN A 92 0.60 -0.59 -11.20
CA GLN A 92 -0.43 0.39 -11.59
C GLN A 92 0.12 1.83 -11.50
N PRO A 93 -0.32 2.74 -12.39
CA PRO A 93 0.22 4.09 -12.47
C PRO A 93 -0.06 4.93 -11.22
N GLY A 94 0.72 5.99 -11.00
CA GLY A 94 0.45 6.98 -9.94
C GLY A 94 0.99 6.63 -8.55
N GLN A 95 1.73 5.52 -8.40
CA GLN A 95 2.23 5.02 -7.11
C GLN A 95 3.73 5.27 -6.91
N TRP A 96 4.07 6.54 -6.69
CA TRP A 96 5.45 7.03 -6.52
C TRP A 96 5.68 7.66 -5.14
N THR A 97 6.93 7.79 -4.69
CA THR A 97 7.26 8.23 -3.33
C THR A 97 6.75 9.65 -3.06
N GLY A 98 5.75 9.78 -2.19
CA GLY A 98 5.06 11.05 -1.91
C GLY A 98 3.66 11.15 -2.50
N ALA A 99 3.28 10.23 -3.41
CA ALA A 99 1.89 10.04 -3.78
C ALA A 99 1.10 9.51 -2.59
N TYR A 100 -0.17 9.90 -2.48
CA TYR A 100 -1.05 9.33 -1.47
C TYR A 100 -1.31 7.84 -1.79
N PRO A 101 -1.01 6.89 -0.88
CA PRO A 101 -1.25 5.48 -1.14
C PRO A 101 -2.75 5.20 -1.30
N PRO A 102 -3.18 4.36 -2.25
CA PRO A 102 -4.59 4.04 -2.48
C PRO A 102 -5.14 3.10 -1.40
N VAL A 103 -5.09 3.52 -0.14
CA VAL A 103 -5.52 2.73 1.01
C VAL A 103 -7.01 2.44 0.92
N GLN A 104 -7.35 1.16 1.03
CA GLN A 104 -8.72 0.66 1.07
C GLN A 104 -9.14 0.24 2.48
N GLN A 105 -8.19 -0.13 3.34
CA GLN A 105 -8.50 -0.50 4.71
C GLN A 105 -7.38 -0.09 5.67
N CYS A 106 -7.74 0.38 6.85
CA CYS A 106 -6.84 0.43 8.01
C CYS A 106 -7.51 -0.26 9.19
N PHE A 107 -6.74 -0.92 10.04
CA PHE A 107 -7.27 -1.68 11.16
C PHE A 107 -6.25 -1.82 12.28
N GLY A 108 -6.73 -2.01 13.50
CA GLY A 108 -5.89 -2.27 14.67
C GLY A 108 -6.36 -3.49 15.45
N THR A 109 -5.41 -4.18 16.06
CA THR A 109 -5.64 -5.33 16.93
C THR A 109 -5.64 -4.86 18.38
N GLU A 110 -6.74 -5.13 19.08
CA GLU A 110 -6.96 -4.87 20.52
C GLU A 110 -6.67 -3.44 21.04
N PRO A 111 -7.71 -2.61 21.24
CA PRO A 111 -9.11 -2.88 20.89
C PRO A 111 -9.26 -3.03 19.37
N PHE A 112 -10.10 -3.97 18.93
CA PHE A 112 -10.33 -4.17 17.50
C PHE A 112 -11.05 -2.96 16.91
N TRP A 113 -10.53 -2.45 15.82
CA TRP A 113 -11.18 -1.41 15.02
C TRP A 113 -10.78 -1.55 13.55
N SER A 114 -11.64 -1.07 12.66
CA SER A 114 -11.34 -0.95 11.23
C SER A 114 -11.89 0.34 10.64
N ILE A 115 -11.27 0.77 9.56
CA ILE A 115 -11.71 1.83 8.67
C ILE A 115 -11.66 1.23 7.26
N ASP A 116 -12.81 0.93 6.70
CA ASP A 116 -12.95 0.52 5.30
C ASP A 116 -13.21 1.75 4.44
N ILE A 117 -12.49 1.91 3.34
CA ILE A 117 -12.52 3.08 2.46
C ILE A 117 -12.87 2.64 1.04
N ASP A 118 -13.87 3.30 0.45
CA ASP A 118 -14.28 3.10 -0.93
C ASP A 118 -14.48 4.46 -1.60
N ASP A 119 -13.46 4.92 -2.33
CA ASP A 119 -13.32 6.28 -2.85
C ASP A 119 -13.52 7.36 -1.77
N ARG A 120 -14.75 7.85 -1.60
CA ARG A 120 -15.14 8.83 -0.58
C ARG A 120 -15.98 8.25 0.53
N ALA A 121 -16.59 7.08 0.35
CA ALA A 121 -17.27 6.41 1.45
C ALA A 121 -16.23 5.84 2.42
N ALA A 122 -16.50 5.94 3.71
CA ALA A 122 -15.71 5.30 4.74
C ALA A 122 -16.63 4.64 5.75
N THR A 123 -16.25 3.48 6.27
CA THR A 123 -16.95 2.82 7.38
C THR A 123 -15.97 2.60 8.51
N PHE A 124 -16.21 3.24 9.65
CA PHE A 124 -15.47 2.96 10.88
C PHE A 124 -16.22 1.90 11.69
N SER A 125 -15.55 0.81 12.05
CA SER A 125 -16.16 -0.28 12.81
C SER A 125 -15.34 -0.66 14.02
N THR A 126 -16.03 -1.09 15.07
CA THR A 126 -15.50 -1.83 16.23
C THR A 126 -16.38 -3.09 16.41
N PRO A 127 -16.06 -4.02 17.33
CA PRO A 127 -16.94 -5.15 17.60
C PRO A 127 -18.38 -4.76 17.97
N ASP A 128 -18.57 -3.58 18.56
CA ASP A 128 -19.86 -3.12 19.07
C ASP A 128 -20.57 -2.14 18.15
N THR A 129 -19.88 -1.55 17.17
CA THR A 129 -20.44 -0.46 16.36
C THR A 129 -19.93 -0.44 14.94
N SER A 130 -20.75 0.07 14.02
CA SER A 130 -20.35 0.38 12.65
C SER A 130 -20.96 1.72 12.25
N ILE A 131 -20.11 2.67 11.88
CA ILE A 131 -20.45 4.06 11.65
C ILE A 131 -20.04 4.43 10.22
N GLN A 132 -21.03 4.78 9.43
CA GLN A 132 -20.82 5.32 8.07
C GLN A 132 -20.28 6.75 8.16
N GLY A 133 -19.28 7.03 7.33
CA GLY A 133 -18.60 8.31 7.24
C GLY A 133 -18.18 8.63 5.82
N GLN A 134 -17.45 9.73 5.67
CA GLN A 134 -16.98 10.20 4.38
C GLN A 134 -15.54 10.70 4.46
N VAL A 135 -14.68 10.25 3.56
CA VAL A 135 -13.35 10.84 3.36
C VAL A 135 -13.53 12.25 2.80
N ILE A 136 -13.11 13.25 3.58
CA ILE A 136 -13.23 14.67 3.20
C ILE A 136 -11.88 15.32 2.90
N ALA A 137 -10.76 14.72 3.33
CA ALA A 137 -9.45 15.16 2.91
C ALA A 137 -8.42 14.02 2.87
N ARG A 138 -7.55 14.10 1.86
CA ARG A 138 -6.31 13.34 1.72
C ARG A 138 -5.19 14.37 1.60
N MET A 139 -4.22 14.31 2.49
CA MET A 139 -3.22 15.37 2.64
C MET A 139 -1.81 14.79 2.48
N ALA A 140 -0.96 15.45 1.70
CA ALA A 140 0.46 15.17 1.72
C ALA A 140 1.10 15.87 2.93
N SER A 141 2.09 15.24 3.56
CA SER A 141 2.89 15.92 4.57
C SER A 141 3.77 17.00 3.92
N ALA A 142 3.92 18.13 4.61
CA ALA A 142 4.67 19.28 4.12
C ALA A 142 6.19 19.07 4.12
N ASN A 143 6.69 18.12 4.92
CA ASN A 143 8.13 17.93 5.17
C ASN A 143 8.59 16.47 5.05
N ARG A 144 7.67 15.54 4.77
CA ARG A 144 7.94 14.09 4.71
C ARG A 144 7.15 13.48 3.55
N ARG A 145 7.81 12.67 2.71
CA ARG A 145 7.16 12.01 1.56
C ARG A 145 6.53 10.66 1.90
N ASP A 146 6.83 10.16 3.08
CA ASP A 146 6.41 8.87 3.63
C ASP A 146 5.25 9.02 4.62
N ARG A 147 4.58 10.18 4.63
CA ARG A 147 3.49 10.48 5.58
C ARG A 147 2.34 11.20 4.88
N HIS A 148 1.12 10.75 5.16
CA HIS A 148 -0.09 11.28 4.57
C HIS A 148 -1.17 11.44 5.63
N GLY A 149 -1.92 12.54 5.57
CA GLY A 149 -3.07 12.75 6.44
C GLY A 149 -4.35 12.22 5.79
N LEU A 150 -5.18 11.57 6.59
CA LEU A 150 -6.52 11.14 6.23
C LEU A 150 -7.53 11.78 7.18
N ARG A 151 -8.54 12.46 6.63
CA ARG A 151 -9.66 13.00 7.40
C ARG A 151 -10.98 12.39 6.96
N ILE A 152 -11.67 11.78 7.91
CA ILE A 152 -12.99 11.16 7.72
C ILE A 152 -14.01 11.92 8.58
N ALA A 153 -15.05 12.46 7.95
CA ALA A 153 -16.21 12.98 8.65
C ALA A 153 -17.12 11.82 9.08
N LEU A 154 -17.58 11.86 10.33
CA LEU A 154 -18.53 10.94 10.92
C LEU A 154 -19.83 11.72 11.27
N PRO A 155 -20.93 11.02 11.60
CA PRO A 155 -22.16 11.66 12.07
C PRO A 155 -21.95 12.55 13.29
N GLU A 156 -22.90 13.45 13.55
CA GLU A 156 -22.91 14.34 14.72
C GLU A 156 -21.70 15.28 14.80
N GLY A 157 -21.08 15.59 13.66
CA GLY A 157 -19.96 16.53 13.58
C GLY A 157 -18.63 15.95 14.09
N ARG A 158 -18.56 14.64 14.32
CA ARG A 158 -17.32 13.94 14.68
C ARG A 158 -16.42 13.76 13.45
N TRP A 159 -15.13 13.58 13.66
CA TRP A 159 -14.20 13.20 12.61
C TRP A 159 -13.08 12.31 13.14
N ILE A 160 -12.45 11.57 12.23
CA ILE A 160 -11.18 10.89 12.47
C ILE A 160 -10.11 11.63 11.68
N ASP A 161 -9.09 12.11 12.39
CA ASP A 161 -7.86 12.65 11.83
C ASP A 161 -6.73 11.68 12.10
N GLY A 162 -6.25 11.04 11.04
CA GLY A 162 -5.18 10.06 11.12
C GLY A 162 -4.01 10.38 10.21
N VAL A 163 -2.87 9.80 10.55
CA VAL A 163 -1.66 9.82 9.75
C VAL A 163 -1.37 8.40 9.27
N ILE A 164 -1.25 8.25 7.95
CA ILE A 164 -0.76 7.05 7.30
C ILE A 164 0.74 7.22 7.07
N SER A 165 1.56 6.26 7.51
CA SER A 165 3.01 6.27 7.28
C SER A 165 3.46 5.04 6.50
N TRP A 166 4.49 5.20 5.68
CA TRP A 166 5.13 4.12 4.93
C TRP A 166 6.14 3.41 5.84
N GLU A 167 5.65 2.43 6.58
CA GLU A 167 6.39 1.73 7.63
C GLU A 167 5.90 0.28 7.75
N THR A 168 6.83 -0.65 8.00
CA THR A 168 6.49 -2.06 8.22
C THR A 168 5.57 -2.19 9.44
N CYS A 169 4.48 -2.94 9.26
CA CYS A 169 3.47 -3.17 10.28
C CYS A 169 3.09 -4.65 10.35
N SER A 170 2.71 -5.10 11.54
CA SER A 170 2.18 -6.45 11.81
C SER A 170 0.94 -6.32 12.68
N ASP A 171 -0.03 -7.21 12.45
CA ASP A 171 -1.25 -7.29 13.25
C ASP A 171 -1.06 -8.07 14.57
N PHE A 172 0.14 -8.62 14.80
CA PHE A 172 0.54 -9.47 15.94
C PHE A 172 -0.35 -10.71 16.17
N MET A 173 -1.18 -11.08 15.18
CA MET A 173 -2.14 -12.18 15.26
C MET A 173 -2.01 -13.15 14.09
N SER A 174 -1.38 -12.74 13.00
CA SER A 174 -1.09 -13.56 11.83
C SER A 174 0.37 -13.43 11.39
N ASP A 175 0.80 -14.33 10.50
CA ASP A 175 2.12 -14.27 9.85
C ASP A 175 2.12 -13.32 8.63
N ARG A 176 1.21 -12.32 8.61
CA ARG A 176 1.10 -11.30 7.56
C ARG A 176 1.99 -10.10 7.86
N GLU A 177 2.46 -9.46 6.79
CA GLU A 177 3.22 -8.22 6.84
C GLU A 177 2.44 -7.13 6.11
N TYR A 178 2.50 -5.90 6.60
CA TYR A 178 1.89 -4.74 5.95
C TYR A 178 2.94 -3.64 5.80
N GLY A 179 2.79 -2.81 4.76
CA GLY A 179 3.75 -1.75 4.45
C GLY A 179 3.31 -0.35 4.89
N LEU A 180 2.16 -0.26 5.56
CA LEU A 180 1.58 1.00 6.00
C LEU A 180 1.11 0.91 7.46
N THR A 181 1.33 1.97 8.22
CA THR A 181 0.76 2.19 9.55
C THR A 181 -0.29 3.28 9.51
N PHE A 182 -1.21 3.27 10.48
CA PHE A 182 -2.16 4.35 10.74
C PHE A 182 -2.18 4.70 12.20
N ASP A 183 -2.09 6.00 12.49
CA ASP A 183 -2.23 6.54 13.84
C ASP A 183 -3.24 7.69 13.83
N ALA A 184 -4.25 7.61 14.69
CA ALA A 184 -5.23 8.68 14.90
C ALA A 184 -5.45 8.96 16.39
N LEU A 185 -5.72 10.22 16.73
CA LEU A 185 -6.13 10.57 18.08
C LEU A 185 -7.62 10.25 18.25
N GLY A 186 -7.92 9.34 19.17
CA GLY A 186 -9.26 9.06 19.67
C GLY A 186 -9.59 9.85 20.94
N THR A 187 -10.79 9.65 21.47
CA THR A 187 -11.24 10.26 22.73
C THR A 187 -10.50 9.70 23.94
N ASP A 188 -10.23 8.40 23.93
CA ASP A 188 -9.72 7.65 25.08
C ASP A 188 -8.28 7.15 24.87
N GLY A 189 -7.64 7.49 23.75
CA GLY A 189 -6.30 7.05 23.39
C GLY A 189 -5.95 7.26 21.93
N VAL A 190 -4.80 6.72 21.50
CA VAL A 190 -4.40 6.69 20.09
C VAL A 190 -4.90 5.38 19.47
N LEU A 191 -5.55 5.48 18.31
CA LEU A 191 -5.86 4.35 17.45
C LEU A 191 -4.64 4.10 16.55
N SER A 192 -3.90 3.03 16.83
CA SER A 192 -2.74 2.60 16.05
C SER A 192 -3.02 1.26 15.37
N GLY A 193 -2.52 1.09 14.15
CA GLY A 193 -2.81 -0.10 13.36
C GLY A 193 -2.06 -0.15 12.03
N CYS A 194 -2.37 -1.17 11.23
CA CYS A 194 -1.84 -1.35 9.88
C CYS A 194 -2.84 -0.86 8.83
N CYS A 195 -2.37 -0.60 7.61
CA CYS A 195 -3.24 -0.41 6.45
C CYS A 195 -2.88 -1.32 5.28
N SER A 196 -3.88 -1.54 4.44
CA SER A 196 -3.86 -2.37 3.23
C SER A 196 -4.37 -1.55 2.04
N LEU A 197 -3.74 -1.75 0.89
CA LEU A 197 -4.21 -1.24 -0.41
C LEU A 197 -5.27 -2.17 -1.02
N GLY A 198 -5.26 -3.46 -0.67
CA GLY A 198 -6.29 -4.44 -1.02
C GLY A 198 -7.38 -4.56 0.03
N ARG A 199 -8.48 -5.21 -0.33
CA ARG A 199 -9.61 -5.58 0.56
C ARG A 199 -9.65 -7.08 0.79
#